data_AF-A0A7W8DLF8-F1
#
_entry.id   AF-A0A7W8DLF8-F1
#
_cell.length_a   1.000
_cell.length_b   1.000
_cell.length_c   1.000
_cell.angle_alpha   90.00
_cell.angle_beta   90.00
_cell.angle_gamma   90.00
#
_symmetry.space_group_name_H-M   'P 1'
#
loop_
_entity.id
_entity.type
_entity.pdbx_description
1 polymer ?
#
loop_
_entity_poly.entity_id
_entity_poly.type
_entity_poly.pdbx_seq_one_letter_code
_entity_poly.pdbx_strand_id
1 'polypeptide(L)'
;MTFIQLDYGVWFDQFKPITKPGTDHIAFDTHDDWEFLKTQAPNKIWTLVDCPDSGDAVIVNGCRFVNRLEYYVTEVAHIPDDEYNVE
;
A
#
# COMPACT_ATOMS: atom_id res chain seq x y z
N MET A 1 11.31 16.94 -5.44
CA MET A 1 10.81 15.58 -5.67
C MET A 1 9.55 15.69 -6.49
N THR A 2 9.36 14.79 -7.46
CA THR A 2 8.16 14.74 -8.29
C THR A 2 7.49 13.41 -7.99
N PHE A 3 6.22 13.44 -7.59
CA PHE A 3 5.45 12.24 -7.33
C PHE A 3 5.04 11.59 -8.66
N ILE A 4 5.06 10.26 -8.69
CA ILE A 4 4.44 9.46 -9.75
C ILE A 4 2.98 9.27 -9.34
N GLN A 5 2.07 9.91 -10.09
CA GLN A 5 0.63 9.76 -9.90
C GLN A 5 0.13 8.56 -10.69
N LEU A 6 -0.66 7.70 -10.04
CA LEU A 6 -1.28 6.52 -10.64
C LEU A 6 -2.76 6.49 -10.31
N ASP A 7 -3.59 6.11 -11.27
CA ASP A 7 -4.95 5.67 -10.96
C ASP A 7 -4.91 4.31 -10.26
N TYR A 8 -5.88 4.05 -9.38
CA TYR A 8 -6.02 2.76 -8.68
C TYR A 8 -5.98 1.55 -9.63
N GLY A 9 -6.66 1.63 -10.77
CA GLY A 9 -6.67 0.52 -11.75
C GLY A 9 -5.28 0.22 -12.31
N VAL A 10 -4.48 1.26 -12.58
CA VAL A 10 -3.10 1.11 -13.08
C VAL A 10 -2.23 0.50 -12.00
N TRP A 11 -2.35 0.97 -10.75
CA TRP A 11 -1.64 0.39 -9.62
C TRP A 11 -2.00 -1.09 -9.41
N PHE A 12 -3.28 -1.43 -9.48
CA PHE A 12 -3.78 -2.78 -9.31
C PHE A 12 -3.20 -3.73 -10.37
N ASP A 13 -3.25 -3.34 -11.64
CA ASP A 13 -2.74 -4.13 -12.76
C ASP A 13 -1.21 -4.29 -12.73
N GLN A 14 -0.49 -3.20 -12.38
CA GLN A 14 0.97 -3.16 -12.38
C GLN A 14 1.56 -3.93 -11.20
N PHE A 15 1.03 -3.72 -9.99
CA PHE A 15 1.64 -4.22 -8.77
C PHE A 15 0.98 -5.49 -8.22
N LYS A 16 -0.27 -5.76 -8.61
CA LYS A 16 -1.01 -6.97 -8.27
C LYS A 16 -1.08 -7.19 -6.75
N PRO A 17 -1.93 -6.41 -6.04
CA PRO A 17 -2.10 -6.60 -4.61
C PRO A 17 -2.60 -8.02 -4.32
N ILE A 18 -2.03 -8.65 -3.29
CA ILE A 18 -2.39 -10.01 -2.90
C ILE A 18 -3.60 -10.00 -1.96
N THR A 19 -4.42 -11.04 -2.08
CA THR A 19 -5.48 -11.31 -1.10
C THR A 19 -4.88 -11.90 0.17
N LYS A 20 -5.35 -11.44 1.33
CA LYS A 20 -5.02 -11.99 2.63
C LYS A 20 -5.40 -13.48 2.67
N PRO A 21 -4.50 -14.37 3.10
CA PRO A 21 -4.77 -15.81 3.14
C PRO A 21 -6.02 -16.13 3.96
N GLY A 22 -6.96 -16.88 3.36
CA GLY A 22 -8.18 -17.32 4.04
C GLY A 22 -9.29 -16.25 4.11
N THR A 23 -9.16 -15.13 3.40
CA THR A 23 -10.20 -14.11 3.27
C THR A 23 -10.35 -13.68 1.80
N ASP A 24 -11.31 -12.78 1.54
CA ASP A 24 -11.49 -12.11 0.23
C ASP A 24 -11.01 -10.64 0.24
N HIS A 25 -10.23 -10.25 1.27
CA HIS A 25 -9.75 -8.87 1.45
C HIS A 25 -8.29 -8.73 1.02
N ILE A 26 -7.93 -7.61 0.40
CA ILE A 26 -6.53 -7.28 0.05
C ILE A 26 -5.83 -6.38 1.08
N ALA A 27 -6.60 -5.81 2.01
CA ALA A 27 -6.09 -4.93 3.05
C ALA A 27 -5.60 -5.73 4.26
N PHE A 28 -4.48 -5.28 4.82
CA PHE A 28 -3.84 -5.83 6.01
C PHE A 28 -3.77 -4.77 7.10
N ASP A 29 -3.96 -5.18 8.35
CA ASP A 29 -3.85 -4.30 9.51
C ASP A 29 -2.74 -4.73 10.49
N THR A 30 -2.47 -3.92 11.51
CA THR A 30 -1.44 -4.24 12.52
C THR A 30 -1.96 -5.00 13.72
N HIS A 31 -3.26 -5.23 13.82
CA HIS A 31 -3.86 -5.99 14.90
C HIS A 31 -3.70 -7.49 14.63
N ASP A 32 -4.10 -7.94 13.44
CA ASP A 32 -4.13 -9.35 13.07
C ASP A 32 -2.97 -9.76 12.15
N ASP A 33 -2.49 -8.84 11.30
CA ASP A 33 -1.55 -9.19 10.22
C ASP A 33 -0.11 -8.78 10.46
N TRP A 34 0.22 -8.26 11.64
CA TRP A 34 1.55 -7.70 11.91
C TRP A 34 2.69 -8.71 11.73
N GLU A 35 2.50 -9.96 12.18
CA GLU A 35 3.49 -11.01 11.98
C GLU A 35 3.70 -11.33 10.50
N PHE A 36 2.63 -11.32 9.69
CA PHE A 36 2.72 -11.50 8.26
C PHE A 36 3.43 -10.33 7.57
N LEU A 37 3.06 -9.09 7.91
CA LEU A 37 3.64 -7.87 7.32
C LEU A 37 5.16 -7.79 7.56
N LYS A 38 5.64 -8.20 8.74
CA LYS A 38 7.08 -8.25 9.04
C LYS A 38 7.88 -9.22 8.17
N THR A 39 7.23 -10.20 7.56
CA THR A 39 7.90 -11.16 6.65
C THR A 39 8.00 -10.66 5.22
N GLN A 40 7.29 -9.58 4.88
CA GLN A 40 7.26 -9.04 3.52
C GLN A 40 8.47 -8.15 3.23
N ALA A 41 8.88 -8.13 1.96
CA ALA A 41 9.90 -7.20 1.50
C ALA A 41 9.36 -5.76 1.60
N PRO A 42 10.11 -4.79 2.15
CA PRO A 42 9.61 -3.43 2.33
C PRO A 42 9.11 -2.76 1.06
N ASN A 43 9.71 -3.09 -0.10
CA ASN A 43 9.34 -2.57 -1.42
C ASN A 43 8.13 -3.28 -2.06
N LYS A 44 7.45 -4.15 -1.31
CA LYS A 44 6.16 -4.75 -1.68
C LYS A 44 5.02 -4.25 -0.80
N ILE A 45 5.34 -3.48 0.25
CA ILE A 45 4.36 -2.94 1.17
C ILE A 45 3.96 -1.56 0.67
N TRP A 46 2.66 -1.33 0.65
CA TRP A 46 2.03 -0.05 0.38
C TRP A 46 1.16 0.32 1.56
N THR A 47 0.94 1.62 1.75
CA THR A 47 0.16 2.13 2.86
C THR A 47 -0.99 2.97 2.32
N LEU A 48 -2.22 2.67 2.73
CA LEU A 48 -3.34 3.59 2.59
C LEU A 48 -3.22 4.66 3.67
N VAL A 49 -3.04 5.91 3.27
CA VAL A 49 -2.96 7.03 4.20
C VAL A 49 -4.22 7.90 4.12
N ASP A 50 -4.68 8.33 5.28
CA ASP A 50 -5.78 9.30 5.38
C ASP A 50 -5.22 10.71 5.15
N CYS A 51 -5.75 11.42 4.15
CA CYS A 51 -5.40 12.80 3.84
C CYS A 51 -6.57 13.73 4.20
N PRO A 52 -6.69 14.16 5.47
CA PRO A 52 -7.84 14.93 5.94
C PRO A 52 -7.99 16.31 5.25
N ASP A 53 -6.90 16.86 4.70
CA ASP A 53 -6.93 18.14 3.99
C ASP A 53 -7.52 18.04 2.58
N SER A 54 -7.42 16.88 1.92
CA SER A 54 -8.07 16.61 0.62
C SER A 54 -9.44 15.95 0.77
N GLY A 55 -9.69 15.27 1.89
CA GLY A 55 -10.92 14.51 2.11
C GLY A 55 -10.90 13.12 1.48
N ASP A 56 -9.77 12.73 0.89
CA ASP A 56 -9.55 11.45 0.21
C ASP A 56 -8.43 10.66 0.90
N ALA A 57 -8.46 9.33 0.78
CA ALA A 57 -7.36 8.48 1.19
C ALA A 57 -6.53 8.09 -0.04
N VAL A 58 -5.21 8.11 0.07
CA VAL A 58 -4.30 7.80 -1.04
C VAL A 58 -3.40 6.62 -0.69
N ILE A 59 -3.07 5.80 -1.67
CA ILE A 59 -2.09 4.72 -1.48
C ILE A 59 -0.71 5.26 -1.80
N VAL A 60 0.23 5.07 -0.88
CA VAL A 60 1.64 5.46 -1.05
C VAL A 60 2.54 4.25 -0.87
N ASN A 61 3.69 4.26 -1.54
CA ASN A 61 4.67 3.19 -1.40
C ASN A 61 5.38 3.23 -0.04
N GLY A 62 5.76 2.05 0.44
CA GLY A 62 6.43 1.86 1.72
C GLY A 62 5.48 1.64 2.90
N CYS A 63 6.07 1.37 4.06
CA CYS A 63 5.38 1.08 5.31
C CYS A 63 5.36 2.33 6.21
N ARG A 64 4.25 3.06 6.24
CA ARG A 64 4.08 4.25 7.10
C ARG A 64 3.30 3.92 8.36
N PHE A 65 3.81 4.39 9.50
CA PHE A 65 3.18 4.16 10.81
C PHE A 65 2.23 5.28 11.25
N VAL A 66 2.29 6.46 10.62
CA VAL A 66 1.50 7.65 10.96
C VAL A 66 0.49 7.94 9.85
N ASN A 67 -0.71 8.38 10.23
CA ASN A 67 -1.85 8.64 9.34
C ASN A 67 -2.14 7.47 8.39
N ARG A 68 -1.96 6.25 8.88
CA ARG A 68 -2.15 5.01 8.15
C ARG A 68 -3.49 4.39 8.52
N LEU A 69 -4.29 4.09 7.51
CA LEU A 69 -5.53 3.32 7.62
C LEU A 69 -5.22 1.83 7.53
N GLU A 70 -4.60 1.40 6.43
CA GLU A 70 -4.36 -0.02 6.10
C GLU A 70 -3.04 -0.19 5.35
N TYR A 71 -2.59 -1.43 5.19
CA TYR A 71 -1.48 -1.79 4.30
C TYR A 71 -1.96 -2.69 3.16
N TYR A 72 -1.25 -2.64 2.04
CA TYR A 72 -1.37 -3.62 0.97
C TYR A 72 -0.01 -4.29 0.75
N VAL A 73 -0.06 -5.55 0.33
CA VAL A 73 1.13 -6.30 -0.10
C VAL A 73 0.95 -6.65 -1.57
N THR A 74 2.02 -6.51 -2.36
CA THR A 74 1.96 -6.63 -3.82
C THR A 74 2.89 -7.74 -4.31
N GLU A 75 2.50 -8.42 -5.40
CA GLU A 75 3.35 -9.45 -6.01
C GLU A 75 4.61 -8.82 -6.63
N VAL A 76 4.44 -7.68 -7.28
CA VAL A 76 5.52 -6.94 -7.95
C VAL A 76 6.01 -5.83 -7.03
N ALA A 77 7.33 -5.74 -6.87
CA ALA A 77 7.92 -4.69 -6.06
C ALA A 77 7.92 -3.34 -6.77
N HIS A 78 7.69 -2.27 -6.01
CA HIS A 78 7.95 -0.91 -6.49
C HIS A 78 9.44 -0.58 -6.43
N ILE A 79 9.82 0.47 -7.15
CA ILE A 79 11.17 1.05 -7.05
C ILE A 79 11.26 1.81 -5.72
N PRO A 80 12.25 1.52 -4.85
CA PRO A 80 12.33 2.15 -3.52
C PRO A 80 12.56 3.66 -3.52
N ASP A 81 13.24 4.17 -4.55
CA ASP A 81 13.61 5.60 -4.65
C ASP A 81 12.52 6.47 -5.30
N ASP A 82 11.48 5.83 -5.86
CA ASP A 82 10.32 6.52 -6.41
C ASP A 82 9.31 6.84 -5.30
N GLU A 83 8.59 7.94 -5.46
CA GLU A 83 7.46 8.29 -4.59
C GLU A 83 6.16 8.22 -5.39
N TYR A 84 5.28 7.31 -5.00
CA TYR A 84 4.00 7.06 -5.66
C TYR A 84 2.86 7.64 -4.83
N ASN A 85 1.89 8.24 -5.52
CA ASN A 85 0.58 8.54 -5.00
C ASN A 85 -0.45 7.86 -5.90
N VAL A 86 -1.34 7.08 -5.30
CA VAL A 86 -2.41 6.37 -6.00
C VAL A 86 -3.74 6.93 -5.53
N GLU A 87 -4.55 7.36 -6.49
CA GLU A 87 -5.92 7.91 -6.32
C GLU A 87 -6.98 6.98 -6.93
#